data_AF-A0A3D0PVK9-F1
#
_entry.id   AF-A0A3D0PVK9-F1
#
_cell.length_a   1.000
_cell.length_b   1.000
_cell.length_c   1.000
_cell.angle_alpha   90.00
_cell.angle_beta   90.00
_cell.angle_gamma   90.00
#
_symmetry.space_group_name_H-M   'P 1'
#
loop_
_entity.id
_entity.type
_entity.pdbx_description
1 polymer ?
#
loop_
_entity_poly.entity_id
_entity_poly.type
_entity_poly.pdbx_seq_one_letter_code
_entity_poly.pdbx_strand_id
1 'polypeptide(L)' 'MGTRKICPKCGVSNPEDASYCRQCGMLLMQQGPTVQGPKPQENGQISGTSATAQDDSKPQSNDAPAGNQPP' A
#
# COMPACT_ATOMS: atom_id res chain seq x y z
N MET A 1 -22.17 -15.84 -32.72
CA MET A 1 -21.47 -14.63 -32.23
C MET A 1 -20.73 -15.06 -30.97
N GLY A 2 -19.44 -15.40 -31.06
CA GLY A 2 -18.65 -15.80 -29.89
C GLY A 2 -18.52 -14.61 -28.93
N THR A 3 -18.75 -14.84 -27.64
CA THR A 3 -18.61 -13.77 -26.65
C THR A 3 -17.12 -13.62 -26.31
N ARG A 4 -16.66 -12.39 -26.02
CA ARG A 4 -15.26 -12.12 -25.69
C ARG A 4 -15.17 -11.51 -24.30
N LYS A 5 -14.20 -11.97 -23.50
CA LYS A 5 -13.96 -11.45 -22.15
C LYS A 5 -12.89 -10.37 -22.19
N ILE A 6 -13.23 -9.16 -21.78
CA ILE A 6 -12.24 -8.10 -21.58
C ILE A 6 -11.65 -8.23 -20.18
N CYS A 7 -10.31 -8.26 -20.10
CA CYS A 7 -9.62 -8.33 -18.81
C CYS A 7 -9.75 -7.00 -18.05
N PRO A 8 -10.35 -6.95 -16.85
CA PRO A 8 -10.48 -5.70 -16.09
C PRO A 8 -9.15 -5.12 -15.59
N LYS A 9 -8.07 -5.91 -15.55
CA LYS A 9 -6.74 -5.45 -15.10
C LYS A 9 -5.91 -4.78 -16.20
N CYS A 10 -6.04 -5.22 -17.45
CA CYS A 10 -5.20 -4.72 -18.55
C CYS A 10 -5.95 -4.34 -19.83
N GLY A 11 -7.27 -4.58 -19.90
CA GLY A 11 -8.10 -4.23 -21.05
C GLY A 11 -7.97 -5.17 -22.27
N VAL A 12 -7.13 -6.22 -22.21
CA VAL A 12 -6.99 -7.13 -23.36
C VAL A 12 -8.26 -7.97 -23.56
N SER A 13 -8.64 -8.18 -24.81
CA SER A 13 -9.72 -9.10 -25.18
C SER A 13 -9.23 -10.54 -25.13
N ASN A 14 -9.99 -11.43 -24.49
CA ASN A 14 -9.72 -12.86 -24.37
C ASN A 14 -10.91 -13.69 -24.89
N PRO A 15 -10.68 -14.95 -25.30
CA PRO A 15 -11.75 -15.90 -25.61
C PRO A 15 -12.73 -16.11 -24.44
N GLU A 16 -13.94 -16.57 -24.73
CA GLU A 16 -14.96 -16.89 -23.70
C GLU A 16 -14.57 -18.05 -22.78
N ASP A 17 -13.84 -19.01 -23.33
CA ASP A 17 -13.30 -20.19 -22.66
C ASP A 17 -12.00 -19.91 -21.88
N ALA A 18 -11.43 -18.69 -22.00
CA ALA A 18 -10.22 -18.33 -21.27
C ALA A 18 -10.48 -18.23 -19.77
N SER A 19 -9.75 -19.05 -19.00
CA SER A 19 -9.70 -18.98 -17.53
C SER A 19 -8.75 -17.88 -17.03
N TYR A 20 -7.71 -17.54 -17.80
CA TYR A 20 -6.71 -16.54 -17.45
C TYR A 20 -6.46 -15.58 -18.62
N CYS A 21 -6.08 -14.35 -18.28
CA CYS A 21 -5.70 -13.33 -19.23
C CYS A 21 -4.39 -13.71 -19.93
N ARG A 22 -4.42 -13.81 -21.27
CA ARG A 22 -3.24 -14.16 -22.06
C ARG A 22 -2.11 -13.14 -22.01
N GLN A 23 -2.41 -11.90 -21.59
CA GLN A 23 -1.44 -10.80 -21.54
C GLN A 23 -0.84 -10.62 -20.15
N CYS A 24 -1.64 -10.73 -19.09
CA CYS A 24 -1.22 -10.36 -17.74
C CYS A 24 -1.38 -11.47 -16.69
N GLY A 25 -1.88 -12.65 -17.08
CA GLY A 25 -2.05 -13.81 -16.20
C GLY A 25 -3.18 -13.74 -15.18
N MET A 26 -3.96 -12.64 -15.14
CA MET A 26 -5.08 -12.51 -14.19
C MET A 26 -6.20 -13.50 -14.51
N LEU A 27 -6.78 -14.11 -13.48
CA LEU A 27 -7.95 -14.98 -13.61
C LEU A 27 -9.17 -14.23 -14.18
N LEU A 28 -9.78 -14.77 -15.23
CA LEU A 28 -11.00 -14.29 -15.87
C LEU A 28 -12.16 -15.17 -15.40
N MET A 29 -12.56 -15.01 -14.13
CA MET A 29 -13.72 -15.72 -13.59
C MET A 29 -14.92 -15.51 -14.52
N GLN A 30 -15.57 -16.61 -14.94
CA GLN A 30 -16.85 -16.52 -15.63
C GLN A 30 -17.82 -15.86 -14.66
N GLN A 31 -18.17 -14.60 -14.93
CA GLN A 31 -19.19 -13.90 -14.16
C GLN A 31 -20.54 -14.57 -14.46
N GLY A 32 -20.86 -15.67 -13.76
CA GLY A 32 -22.23 -15.84 -13.27
C GLY A 32 -22.54 -14.65 -12.36
N PRO A 33 -23.81 -14.23 -12.21
CA PRO A 33 -24.18 -12.93 -11.64
C PRO A 33 -23.46 -12.70 -10.32
N THR A 34 -22.37 -11.94 -10.39
CA THR A 34 -21.54 -11.60 -9.26
C THR A 34 -22.35 -10.56 -8.52
N VAL A 35 -23.04 -10.99 -7.47
CA VAL A 35 -23.34 -10.14 -6.33
C VAL A 35 -21.99 -9.60 -5.87
N GLN A 36 -21.63 -8.43 -6.42
CA GLN A 36 -20.58 -7.60 -5.89
C GLN A 36 -21.05 -7.21 -4.49
N GLY A 37 -20.80 -8.09 -3.52
CA GLY A 37 -20.88 -7.74 -2.12
C GLY A 37 -20.01 -6.51 -1.91
N PRO A 38 -20.46 -5.54 -1.10
CA PRO A 38 -19.68 -4.34 -0.86
C PRO A 38 -18.29 -4.76 -0.39
N LYS A 39 -17.27 -4.26 -1.10
CA LYS A 39 -15.87 -4.17 -0.67
C LYS A 39 -15.76 -4.19 0.87
N PRO A 40 -14.93 -5.04 1.49
CA PRO A 40 -14.51 -4.79 2.86
C PRO A 40 -13.88 -3.41 2.87
N GLN A 41 -14.59 -2.46 3.47
CA GLN A 41 -14.10 -1.09 3.57
C GLN A 41 -12.87 -1.16 4.46
N GLU A 42 -11.75 -0.76 3.89
CA GLU A 42 -10.52 -0.43 4.57
C GLU A 42 -10.83 0.57 5.69
N ASN A 43 -11.06 0.03 6.90
CA ASN A 43 -11.10 0.83 8.11
C ASN A 43 -9.68 0.93 8.68
N GLY A 44 -8.79 1.47 7.85
CA GLY A 44 -7.43 1.89 8.21
C GLY A 44 -7.40 3.38 8.50
N GLN A 45 -8.22 3.85 9.44
CA GLN A 45 -8.07 5.20 10.00
C GLN A 45 -6.93 5.20 11.02
N ILE A 46 -5.71 5.17 10.50
CA ILE A 46 -4.58 5.82 11.17
C ILE A 46 -4.64 7.30 10.80
N SER A 47 -5.30 8.09 11.64
CA SER A 47 -5.12 9.54 11.63
C SER A 47 -4.44 9.91 12.94
N GLY A 48 -3.12 10.04 12.84
CA GLY A 48 -2.28 10.51 13.92
C GLY A 48 -2.49 12.01 14.16
N THR A 49 -2.75 12.35 15.41
CA THR A 49 -2.37 13.59 16.12
C THR A 49 -2.55 13.20 17.59
N SER A 50 -1.53 13.21 18.44
CA SER A 50 -0.88 14.44 18.85
C SER A 50 0.53 14.15 19.36
N ALA A 51 1.49 14.74 18.67
CA ALA A 51 2.78 15.06 19.28
C ALA A 51 2.55 16.11 20.36
N THR A 52 2.94 15.83 21.60
CA THR A 52 3.41 16.86 22.55
C THR A 52 4.29 16.19 23.62
N ALA A 53 5.56 16.63 23.65
CA ALA A 53 6.57 16.48 24.71
C ALA A 53 6.97 15.03 25.04
N GLN A 54 8.14 14.48 24.67
CA GLN A 54 9.48 15.06 24.81
C GLN A 54 9.62 15.85 26.11
N ASP A 55 9.46 15.14 27.24
CA ASP A 55 10.09 15.50 28.51
C ASP A 55 11.61 15.34 28.33
N ASP A 56 12.22 16.33 27.70
CA ASP A 56 13.67 16.50 27.68
C ASP A 56 14.04 17.15 29.02
N SER A 57 14.13 16.32 30.05
CA SER A 57 14.72 16.66 31.34
C SER A 57 16.21 17.02 31.16
N LYS A 58 16.49 18.25 30.74
CA LYS A 58 17.78 18.97 30.91
C LYS A 58 17.82 19.48 32.37
N PRO A 59 18.95 19.57 33.14
CA PRO A 59 20.29 20.03 32.74
C PRO A 59 21.51 19.48 33.55
N GLN A 60 22.58 18.99 32.93
CA GLN A 60 23.92 18.98 33.58
C GLN A 60 24.97 19.08 32.47
N SER A 61 26.05 19.86 32.54
CA SER A 61 26.54 20.90 33.44
C SER A 61 27.74 21.51 32.68
N ASN A 62 27.98 22.80 32.86
CA ASN A 62 29.11 23.49 32.23
C ASN A 62 30.42 23.03 32.87
N ASP A 63 31.33 22.43 32.09
CA ASP A 63 32.75 22.39 32.42
C ASP A 63 33.58 22.45 31.12
N ALA A 64 33.95 23.68 30.73
CA ALA A 64 35.17 23.95 29.96
C ALA A 64 36.36 23.85 30.95
N PRO A 65 37.63 23.58 30.57
CA PRO A 65 38.29 24.27 29.45
C PRO A 65 39.39 23.49 28.69
N ALA A 66 39.93 24.22 27.71
CA ALA A 66 41.15 24.01 26.92
C ALA A 66 42.30 23.22 27.57
N GLY A 67 43.00 22.41 26.76
CA GLY A 67 44.30 21.85 27.11
C GLY A 67 45.02 21.21 25.92
N ASN A 68 45.97 21.96 25.35
CA ASN A 68 47.19 21.53 24.64
C ASN A 68 47.22 20.18 23.91
N GLN A 69 47.21 20.22 22.56
CA GLN A 69 47.85 19.16 21.78
C GLN A 69 49.34 19.53 21.56
N PRO A 70 50.31 18.70 22.00
CA PRO A 70 51.72 18.84 21.63
C PRO A 70 51.95 18.49 20.14
N PRO A 71 53.12 18.85 19.55
CA PRO A 71 53.32 18.97 18.10
C PRO A 71 53.28 17.66 17.31
#